data_AF-A0A3D4PWV5-F1
#
_entry.id   AF-A0A3D4PWV5-F1
#
_cell.length_a   1.000
_cell.length_b   1.000
_cell.length_c   1.000
_cell.angle_alpha   90.00
_cell.angle_beta   90.00
_cell.angle_gamma   90.00
#
_symmetry.space_group_name_H-M   'P 1'
#
loop_
_entity.id
_entity.type
_entity.pdbx_description
1 polymer ?
#
loop_
_entity_poly.entity_id
_entity_poly.type
_entity_poly.pdbx_seq_one_letter_code
_entity_poly.pdbx_strand_id
1 'polypeptide(L)'
;MDYCKYHPLDGATYACRACNSRQCDKCVDDEHNAAHCFVCGAVLESLGSANTVEPFWRRLKEAFKYPVNSNSMSLIVITSIISVLATLMPFLWILSLVMYLFAAGAIMKYSFTCLERTAMGEMKAPDVMDAYQGGIKLLLQLVLMTIVLAVIVGFAYYYLGYALGGLLGFIAVFSYPAILIRFAQTENMLEAMNPFAAIALMAAIGLPYGLLIVFMLIMMTSVGVLHEWIGAVFPAGSYLLQSIISNYYTVVMFHLMGYMLFQYQEQLGYSARSDEDDDTSRRSEQERLAAKIEVLLKEGDYEQVVKLYYQAFKQYPGEPVFFEKFFDLLYVCKKNALMADYGLIYLEFLNRRKRFDKLTPTLKQILFVAPDYLPDSPTMRVQLATLLKQQGDLKLAVKLLNGMHKLYPEFTGLPDAYHLLADTLADIPNMQAQSDKCRQMAVQLKRKADERQAALVLQAEQKRKADAQVQHKPTGVKAMRKGPPPGTTLSGLTLELVPIEPVVAKAETGSAEA
;
A
#
# COMPACT_ATOMS: atom_id res chain seq x y z
N MET A 1 14.21 -14.54 8.72
CA MET A 1 13.03 -13.77 8.28
C MET A 1 12.81 -12.70 9.31
N ASP A 2 12.98 -11.47 8.88
CA ASP A 2 12.74 -10.32 9.71
C ASP A 2 11.31 -9.81 9.48
N TYR A 3 10.61 -9.54 10.57
CA TYR A 3 9.21 -9.12 10.54
C TYR A 3 9.11 -7.62 10.74
N CYS A 4 8.03 -7.04 10.21
CA CYS A 4 7.70 -5.65 10.48
C CYS A 4 7.37 -5.47 11.97
N LYS A 5 7.95 -4.44 12.61
CA LYS A 5 7.68 -4.07 14.01
C LYS A 5 6.19 -3.88 14.28
N TYR A 6 5.46 -3.32 13.32
CA TYR A 6 4.06 -2.92 13.46
C TYR A 6 3.07 -3.95 12.92
N HIS A 7 3.48 -4.77 11.94
CA HIS A 7 2.68 -5.85 11.37
C HIS A 7 3.47 -7.16 11.48
N PRO A 8 3.42 -7.86 12.62
CA PRO A 8 4.27 -9.02 12.88
C PRO A 8 4.07 -10.22 11.95
N LEU A 9 2.96 -10.23 11.20
CA LEU A 9 2.66 -11.25 10.19
C LEU A 9 3.27 -10.92 8.82
N ASP A 10 3.66 -9.67 8.60
CA ASP A 10 4.23 -9.20 7.35
C ASP A 10 5.77 -9.14 7.46
N GLY A 11 6.45 -9.56 6.39
CA GLY A 11 7.90 -9.44 6.26
C GLY A 11 8.35 -7.98 6.20
N ALA A 12 9.52 -7.67 6.76
CA ALA A 12 10.10 -6.34 6.66
C ALA A 12 10.80 -6.14 5.30
N THR A 13 10.42 -5.06 4.62
CA THR A 13 10.99 -4.61 3.33
C THR A 13 11.91 -3.41 3.51
N TYR A 14 11.85 -2.72 4.66
CA TYR A 14 12.65 -1.55 4.97
C TYR A 14 13.29 -1.62 6.36
N ALA A 15 14.47 -1.03 6.51
CA ALA A 15 15.16 -0.81 7.78
C ALA A 15 15.40 0.68 8.04
N CYS A 16 15.08 1.12 9.25
CA CYS A 16 15.40 2.44 9.76
C CYS A 16 16.64 2.37 10.66
N ARG A 17 17.77 2.95 10.24
CA ARG A 17 18.99 3.00 11.05
C ARG A 17 18.84 3.89 12.28
N ALA A 18 18.10 5.00 12.17
CA ALA A 18 17.90 5.94 13.28
C ALA A 18 17.06 5.35 14.42
N CYS A 19 15.96 4.65 14.09
CA CYS A 19 15.09 4.02 15.08
C CYS A 19 15.47 2.57 15.40
N ASN A 20 16.49 2.02 14.71
CA ASN A 20 16.84 0.59 14.73
C ASN A 20 15.61 -0.33 14.58
N SER A 21 14.72 -0.01 13.65
CA SER A 21 13.44 -0.70 13.45
C SER A 21 13.27 -1.17 12.01
N ARG A 22 12.55 -2.28 11.84
CA ARG A 22 12.25 -2.89 10.54
C ARG A 22 10.76 -2.77 10.23
N GLN A 23 10.43 -2.42 9.00
CA GLN A 23 9.09 -1.97 8.59
C GLN A 23 8.71 -2.62 7.26
N CYS A 24 7.41 -2.89 7.05
CA CYS A 24 6.85 -3.31 5.76
C CYS A 24 6.38 -2.09 4.95
N ASP A 25 6.01 -2.31 3.69
CA ASP A 25 5.56 -1.28 2.75
C ASP A 25 4.37 -0.45 3.26
N LYS A 26 3.52 -1.02 4.13
CA LYS A 26 2.38 -0.31 4.72
C LYS A 26 2.79 0.66 5.82
N CYS A 27 3.96 0.48 6.42
CA CYS A 27 4.38 1.22 7.63
C CYS A 27 5.38 2.34 7.35
N VAL A 28 5.66 2.62 6.08
CA VAL A 28 6.60 3.66 5.66
C VAL A 28 5.87 4.81 4.99
N ASP A 29 6.52 5.95 4.80
CA ASP A 29 6.04 7.05 3.99
C ASP A 29 6.61 6.95 2.58
N ASP A 30 5.77 6.66 1.59
CA ASP A 30 6.09 6.48 0.17
C ASP A 30 5.69 7.69 -0.69
N GLU A 31 5.51 8.87 -0.07
CA GLU A 31 5.26 10.12 -0.80
C GLU A 31 6.35 10.45 -1.80
N HIS A 32 7.59 10.36 -1.33
CA HIS A 32 8.79 10.77 -2.04
C HIS A 32 9.39 9.59 -2.82
N ASN A 33 10.36 9.87 -3.70
CA ASN A 33 11.05 8.81 -4.46
C ASN A 33 11.80 7.81 -3.56
N ALA A 34 12.10 8.18 -2.32
CA ALA A 34 12.63 7.29 -1.31
C ALA A 34 11.62 7.14 -0.16
N ALA A 35 11.53 5.93 0.40
CA ALA A 35 10.67 5.69 1.55
C ALA A 35 11.24 6.33 2.82
N HIS A 36 10.40 7.01 3.60
CA HIS A 36 10.78 7.63 4.87
C HIS A 36 10.11 6.95 6.06
N CYS A 37 10.74 7.02 7.23
CA CYS A 37 10.15 6.52 8.46
C CYS A 37 9.09 7.49 9.00
N PHE A 38 7.88 7.01 9.31
CA PHE A 38 6.84 7.87 9.92
C PHE A 38 7.20 8.42 11.31
N VAL A 39 8.14 7.78 12.02
CA VAL A 39 8.52 8.14 13.39
C VAL A 39 9.59 9.23 13.42
N CYS A 40 10.70 9.03 12.70
CA CYS A 40 11.85 9.95 12.73
C CYS A 40 12.03 10.79 11.45
N GLY A 41 11.29 10.49 10.38
CA GLY A 41 11.44 11.16 9.08
C GLY A 41 12.70 10.78 8.29
N ALA A 42 13.59 9.95 8.84
CA ALA A 42 14.80 9.51 8.14
C ALA A 42 14.47 8.65 6.91
N VAL A 43 15.32 8.73 5.88
CA VAL A 43 15.27 7.86 4.71
C VAL A 43 15.54 6.42 5.14
N LEU A 44 14.74 5.49 4.63
CA LEU A 44 14.83 4.07 4.93
C LEU A 44 15.76 3.35 3.95
N GLU A 45 16.46 2.34 4.48
CA GLU A 45 17.24 1.40 3.68
C GLU A 45 16.32 0.28 3.21
N SER A 46 16.29 0.00 1.90
CA SER A 46 15.53 -1.13 1.35
C SER A 46 16.23 -2.45 1.69
N LEU A 47 15.47 -3.40 2.22
CA LEU A 47 15.90 -4.78 2.45
C LEU A 47 15.51 -5.69 1.26
N GLY A 48 14.90 -5.13 0.22
CA GLY A 48 14.31 -5.88 -0.89
C GLY A 48 13.10 -6.73 -0.46
N SER A 49 12.68 -7.64 -1.33
CA SER A 49 11.54 -8.53 -1.08
C SER A 49 11.93 -9.85 -0.39
N ALA A 50 13.17 -10.02 0.08
CA ALA A 50 13.69 -11.28 0.63
C ALA A 50 12.82 -11.85 1.78
N ASN A 51 12.25 -10.97 2.61
CA ASN A 51 11.42 -11.36 3.76
C ASN A 51 9.93 -11.54 3.42
N THR A 52 9.49 -11.15 2.23
CA THR A 52 8.08 -11.22 1.81
C THR A 52 7.83 -12.32 0.77
N VAL A 53 8.87 -12.77 0.08
CA VAL A 53 8.75 -13.75 -1.00
C VAL A 53 8.51 -15.17 -0.49
N GLU A 54 7.64 -15.87 -1.20
CA GLU A 54 7.45 -17.29 -0.96
C GLU A 54 8.68 -18.10 -1.41
N PRO A 55 8.93 -19.26 -0.80
CA PRO A 55 9.98 -20.13 -1.28
C PRO A 55 9.76 -20.64 -2.71
N PHE A 56 10.82 -20.77 -3.50
CA PHE A 56 10.72 -21.14 -4.92
C PHE A 56 9.91 -22.42 -5.20
N TRP A 57 9.96 -23.39 -4.28
CA TRP A 57 9.22 -24.66 -4.42
C TRP A 57 7.70 -24.52 -4.25
N ARG A 58 7.22 -23.40 -3.70
CA ARG A 58 5.79 -23.07 -3.69
C ARG A 58 5.35 -22.39 -4.99
N ARG A 59 6.28 -21.74 -5.70
CA ARG A 59 6.05 -21.10 -7.00
C ARG A 59 6.29 -21.99 -8.22
N LEU A 60 6.33 -23.31 -8.06
CA LEU A 60 6.58 -24.23 -9.18
C LEU A 60 5.52 -24.09 -10.27
N LYS A 61 4.25 -23.95 -9.91
CA LYS A 61 3.16 -23.79 -10.89
C LYS A 61 3.37 -22.54 -11.74
N GLU A 62 3.76 -21.43 -11.11
CA GLU A 62 4.06 -20.16 -11.74
C GLU A 62 5.33 -20.26 -12.61
N ALA A 63 6.37 -20.93 -12.12
CA ALA A 63 7.61 -21.15 -12.86
C ALA A 63 7.41 -21.97 -14.14
N PHE A 64 6.54 -22.98 -14.13
CA PHE A 64 6.16 -23.70 -15.35
C PHE A 64 5.23 -22.88 -16.24
N LYS A 65 4.44 -21.96 -15.69
CA LYS A 65 3.61 -21.04 -16.50
C LYS A 65 4.44 -19.94 -17.16
N TYR A 66 5.59 -19.57 -16.58
CA TYR A 66 6.47 -18.48 -17.02
C TYR A 66 6.79 -18.50 -18.53
N PRO A 67 7.29 -19.60 -19.13
CA PRO A 67 7.57 -19.67 -20.58
C PRO A 67 6.32 -19.78 -21.47
N VAL A 68 5.11 -19.87 -20.90
CA VAL A 68 3.83 -20.04 -21.65
C VAL A 68 3.26 -18.68 -22.11
N ASN A 69 4.06 -17.62 -22.09
CA ASN A 69 3.67 -16.36 -22.74
C ASN A 69 3.88 -16.45 -24.27
N SER A 70 3.26 -15.54 -25.03
CA SER A 70 3.37 -15.59 -26.50
C SER A 70 4.81 -15.39 -27.00
N ASN A 71 5.60 -14.59 -26.29
CA ASN A 71 6.97 -14.25 -26.66
C ASN A 71 7.92 -15.45 -26.49
N SER A 72 8.04 -16.01 -25.28
CA SER A 72 8.91 -17.16 -25.01
C SER A 72 8.49 -18.39 -25.82
N MET A 73 7.17 -18.67 -25.95
CA MET A 73 6.70 -19.81 -26.73
C MET A 73 7.09 -19.70 -28.21
N SER A 74 7.01 -18.50 -28.80
CA SER A 74 7.44 -18.31 -30.19
C SER A 74 8.92 -18.60 -30.38
N LEU A 75 9.78 -18.13 -29.47
CA LEU A 75 11.22 -18.40 -29.49
C LEU A 75 11.50 -19.90 -29.35
N ILE A 76 10.86 -20.56 -28.39
CA ILE A 76 11.02 -22.00 -28.14
C ILE A 76 10.65 -22.80 -29.40
N VAL A 77 9.51 -22.51 -30.02
CA VAL A 77 9.07 -23.24 -31.23
C VAL A 77 10.01 -22.98 -32.41
N ILE A 78 10.38 -21.72 -32.67
CA ILE A 78 11.26 -21.36 -33.80
C ILE A 78 12.65 -22.01 -33.63
N THR A 79 13.28 -21.87 -32.47
CA THR A 79 14.60 -22.46 -32.19
C THR A 79 14.56 -23.98 -32.25
N SER A 80 13.46 -24.60 -31.82
CA SER A 80 13.27 -26.06 -31.91
C SER A 80 13.17 -26.54 -33.36
N ILE A 81 12.38 -25.84 -34.20
CA ILE A 81 12.27 -26.15 -35.63
C ILE A 81 13.63 -26.00 -36.32
N ILE A 82 14.35 -24.90 -36.07
CA ILE A 82 15.69 -24.66 -36.65
C ILE A 82 16.66 -25.78 -36.24
N SER A 83 16.63 -26.21 -34.98
CA SER A 83 17.51 -27.27 -34.47
C SER A 83 17.24 -28.63 -35.14
N VAL A 84 15.96 -28.95 -35.38
CA VAL A 84 15.59 -30.19 -36.10
C VAL A 84 15.96 -30.10 -37.58
N LEU A 85 15.68 -28.98 -38.24
CA LEU A 85 16.06 -28.76 -39.65
C LEU A 85 17.57 -28.84 -39.85
N ALA A 86 18.35 -28.29 -38.93
CA ALA A 86 19.80 -28.44 -38.92
C ALA A 86 20.20 -29.92 -38.88
N THR A 87 19.58 -30.71 -38.00
CA THR A 87 19.88 -32.15 -37.85
C THR A 87 19.49 -32.96 -39.09
N LEU A 88 18.42 -32.58 -39.81
CA LEU A 88 17.93 -33.27 -41.01
C LEU A 88 18.76 -33.00 -42.28
N MET A 89 19.67 -32.02 -42.27
CA MET A 89 20.52 -31.67 -43.42
C MET A 89 22.02 -31.99 -43.17
N PRO A 90 22.40 -33.26 -42.93
CA PRO A 90 23.79 -33.62 -42.61
C PRO A 90 24.77 -33.39 -43.77
N PHE A 91 24.28 -33.36 -45.02
CA PHE A 91 25.09 -33.12 -46.21
C PHE A 91 25.61 -31.67 -46.31
N LEU A 92 25.00 -30.73 -45.60
CA LEU A 92 25.47 -29.34 -45.45
C LEU A 92 25.96 -29.12 -44.01
N TRP A 93 26.92 -29.93 -43.57
CA TRP A 93 27.38 -29.98 -42.19
C TRP A 93 27.77 -28.61 -41.60
N ILE A 94 28.39 -27.72 -42.40
CA ILE A 94 28.74 -26.36 -41.95
C ILE A 94 27.49 -25.52 -41.68
N LEU A 95 26.53 -25.52 -42.62
CA LEU A 95 25.29 -24.77 -42.49
C LEU A 95 24.43 -25.31 -41.33
N SER A 96 24.34 -26.64 -41.21
CA SER A 96 23.68 -27.34 -40.11
C SER A 96 24.28 -26.92 -38.75
N LEU A 97 25.61 -26.94 -38.63
CA LEU A 97 26.31 -26.52 -37.43
C LEU A 97 26.02 -25.06 -37.08
N VAL A 98 26.08 -24.15 -38.06
CA VAL A 98 25.80 -22.72 -37.85
C VAL A 98 24.35 -22.50 -37.39
N MET A 99 23.38 -23.16 -38.03
CA MET A 99 21.96 -23.07 -37.63
C MET A 99 21.73 -23.60 -36.22
N TYR A 100 22.35 -24.73 -35.87
CA TYR A 100 22.25 -25.31 -34.53
C TYR A 100 22.86 -24.39 -33.46
N LEU A 101 24.08 -23.88 -33.70
CA LEU A 101 24.74 -22.95 -32.78
C LEU A 101 23.95 -21.64 -32.64
N PHE A 102 23.33 -21.15 -33.71
CA PHE A 102 22.46 -19.99 -33.64
C PHE A 102 21.22 -20.25 -32.78
N ALA A 103 20.51 -21.37 -33.01
CA ALA A 103 19.34 -21.74 -32.22
C ALA A 103 19.68 -21.96 -30.73
N ALA A 104 20.75 -22.73 -30.46
CA ALA A 104 21.24 -22.99 -29.11
C ALA A 104 21.72 -21.69 -28.41
N GLY A 105 22.38 -20.80 -29.15
CA GLY A 105 22.86 -19.53 -28.63
C GLY A 105 21.72 -18.57 -28.31
N ALA A 106 20.69 -18.52 -29.15
CA ALA A 106 19.50 -17.70 -28.94
C ALA A 106 18.72 -18.14 -27.69
N ILE A 107 18.43 -19.45 -27.56
CA ILE A 107 17.71 -19.95 -26.38
C ILE A 107 18.53 -19.80 -25.10
N MET A 108 19.85 -20.01 -25.16
CA MET A 108 20.74 -19.82 -24.02
C MET A 108 20.76 -18.36 -23.58
N LYS A 109 20.95 -17.42 -24.51
CA LYS A 109 20.94 -15.98 -24.20
C LYS A 109 19.62 -15.55 -23.57
N TYR A 110 18.51 -15.96 -24.16
CA TYR A 110 17.19 -15.69 -23.62
C TYR A 110 17.03 -16.23 -22.20
N SER A 111 17.49 -17.45 -21.95
CA SER A 111 17.41 -18.08 -20.62
C SER A 111 18.28 -17.33 -19.59
N PHE A 112 19.49 -16.90 -19.95
CA PHE A 112 20.31 -16.03 -19.08
C PHE A 112 19.63 -14.69 -18.78
N THR A 113 19.04 -14.05 -19.78
CA THR A 113 18.26 -12.81 -19.56
C THR A 113 17.09 -13.06 -18.61
N CYS A 114 16.38 -14.20 -18.73
CA CYS A 114 15.34 -14.59 -17.76
C CYS A 114 15.92 -14.73 -16.34
N LEU A 115 17.07 -15.38 -16.18
CA LEU A 115 17.72 -15.52 -14.88
C LEU A 115 18.09 -14.16 -14.28
N GLU A 116 18.75 -13.29 -15.05
CA GLU A 116 19.16 -11.96 -14.62
C GLU A 116 17.96 -11.11 -14.21
N ARG A 117 16.95 -11.01 -15.06
CA ARG A 117 15.73 -10.22 -14.80
C ARG A 117 14.93 -10.75 -13.63
N THR A 118 14.75 -12.07 -13.54
CA THR A 118 14.07 -12.67 -12.38
C THR A 118 14.87 -12.47 -11.09
N ALA A 119 16.21 -12.52 -11.13
CA ALA A 119 17.06 -12.23 -9.97
C ALA A 119 16.95 -10.77 -9.49
N MET A 120 16.60 -9.85 -10.38
CA MET A 120 16.32 -8.44 -10.11
C MET A 120 14.87 -8.16 -9.71
N GLY A 121 14.00 -9.18 -9.66
CA GLY A 121 12.60 -9.04 -9.25
C GLY A 121 11.59 -8.94 -10.40
N GLU A 122 12.03 -8.96 -11.66
CA GLU A 122 11.15 -8.95 -12.83
C GLU A 122 10.59 -10.37 -13.07
N MET A 123 9.35 -10.62 -12.64
CA MET A 123 8.71 -11.94 -12.70
C MET A 123 8.04 -12.24 -14.06
N LYS A 124 8.11 -11.30 -15.01
CA LYS A 124 7.53 -11.42 -16.36
C LYS A 124 8.62 -11.78 -17.37
N ALA A 125 8.31 -12.72 -18.26
CA ALA A 125 9.27 -13.15 -19.27
C ALA A 125 9.60 -12.03 -20.29
N PRO A 126 10.89 -11.85 -20.63
CA PRO A 126 11.38 -10.76 -21.47
C PRO A 126 10.93 -10.88 -22.92
N ASP A 127 11.10 -9.79 -23.68
CA ASP A 127 10.82 -9.75 -25.11
C ASP A 127 11.80 -10.66 -25.88
N VAL A 128 11.33 -11.21 -26.99
CA VAL A 128 12.13 -12.02 -27.92
C VAL A 128 13.31 -11.24 -28.49
N MET A 129 13.22 -9.91 -28.57
CA MET A 129 14.30 -9.06 -29.09
C MET A 129 15.57 -9.12 -28.23
N ASP A 130 15.44 -9.36 -26.93
CA ASP A 130 16.57 -9.50 -26.00
C ASP A 130 17.41 -10.77 -26.27
N ALA A 131 16.88 -11.72 -27.06
CA ALA A 131 17.58 -12.95 -27.43
C ALA A 131 18.55 -12.80 -28.61
N TYR A 132 18.45 -11.72 -29.40
CA TYR A 132 19.12 -11.64 -30.71
C TYR A 132 20.59 -11.18 -30.67
N GLN A 133 21.07 -10.63 -29.54
CA GLN A 133 22.42 -10.07 -29.44
C GLN A 133 23.31 -10.85 -28.44
N GLY A 134 24.55 -11.15 -28.84
CA GLY A 134 25.58 -11.72 -27.96
C GLY A 134 25.46 -13.22 -27.64
N GLY A 135 24.40 -13.90 -28.07
CA GLY A 135 24.15 -15.31 -27.72
C GLY A 135 25.21 -16.31 -28.19
N ILE A 136 25.86 -16.07 -29.33
CA ILE A 136 26.94 -16.95 -29.82
C ILE A 136 28.18 -16.87 -28.91
N LYS A 137 28.57 -15.66 -28.48
CA LYS A 137 29.71 -15.48 -27.56
C LYS A 137 29.44 -16.19 -26.23
N LEU A 138 28.23 -15.99 -25.68
CA LEU A 138 27.77 -16.63 -24.46
C LEU A 138 27.80 -18.16 -24.57
N LEU A 139 27.25 -18.69 -25.67
CA LEU A 139 27.24 -20.13 -25.94
C LEU A 139 28.66 -20.70 -26.02
N LEU A 140 29.56 -20.04 -26.74
CA LEU A 140 30.96 -20.48 -26.86
C LEU A 140 31.67 -20.50 -25.51
N GLN A 141 31.42 -19.51 -24.64
CA GLN A 141 31.95 -19.50 -23.28
C GLN A 141 31.41 -20.67 -22.46
N LEU A 142 30.11 -20.96 -22.51
CA LEU A 142 29.52 -22.11 -21.81
C LEU A 142 30.03 -23.46 -22.32
N VAL A 143 30.17 -23.59 -23.65
CA VAL A 143 30.75 -24.78 -24.27
C VAL A 143 32.19 -24.97 -23.80
N LEU A 144 33.00 -23.89 -23.78
CA LEU A 144 34.37 -23.94 -23.28
C LEU A 144 34.44 -24.34 -21.81
N MET A 145 33.60 -23.76 -20.94
CA MET A 145 33.50 -24.14 -19.52
C MET A 145 33.16 -25.62 -19.35
N THR A 146 32.19 -26.11 -20.14
CA THR A 146 31.75 -27.51 -20.10
C THR A 146 32.87 -28.44 -20.57
N ILE A 147 33.60 -28.08 -21.63
CA ILE A 147 34.77 -28.83 -22.11
C ILE A 147 35.85 -28.88 -21.04
N VAL A 148 36.18 -27.75 -20.41
CA VAL A 148 37.20 -27.71 -19.34
C VAL A 148 36.81 -28.63 -18.18
N LEU A 149 35.54 -28.58 -17.72
CA LEU A 149 35.04 -29.49 -16.69
C LEU A 149 35.11 -30.96 -17.13
N ALA A 150 34.69 -31.27 -18.36
CA ALA A 150 34.72 -32.63 -18.89
C ALA A 150 36.16 -33.16 -19.01
N VAL A 151 37.12 -32.33 -19.40
CA VAL A 151 38.55 -32.70 -19.46
C VAL A 151 39.09 -32.98 -18.06
N ILE A 152 38.77 -32.14 -17.06
CA ILE A 152 39.19 -32.36 -15.67
C ILE A 152 38.62 -33.68 -15.13
N VAL A 153 37.33 -33.93 -15.33
CA VAL A 153 36.66 -35.17 -14.91
C VAL A 153 37.21 -36.38 -15.65
N GLY A 154 37.40 -36.27 -16.97
CA GLY A 154 37.97 -37.34 -17.80
C GLY A 154 39.41 -37.67 -17.44
N PHE A 155 40.24 -36.66 -17.16
CA PHE A 155 41.59 -36.83 -16.65
C PHE A 155 41.56 -37.56 -15.30
N ALA A 156 40.71 -37.13 -14.38
CA ALA A 156 40.59 -37.80 -13.10
C ALA A 156 40.09 -39.25 -13.23
N TYR A 157 39.12 -39.50 -14.10
CA TYR A 157 38.61 -40.84 -14.37
C TYR A 157 39.70 -41.77 -14.93
N TYR A 158 40.56 -41.25 -15.81
CA TYR A 158 41.64 -42.02 -16.42
C TYR A 158 42.82 -42.26 -15.45
N TYR A 159 43.27 -41.22 -14.73
CA TYR A 159 44.50 -41.28 -13.92
C TYR A 159 44.27 -41.61 -12.44
N LEU A 160 43.14 -41.18 -11.85
CA LEU A 160 42.80 -41.42 -10.44
C LEU A 160 41.83 -42.60 -10.26
N GLY A 161 41.34 -43.17 -11.36
CA GLY A 161 40.47 -44.33 -11.38
C GLY A 161 38.98 -44.00 -11.38
N TYR A 162 38.17 -45.02 -11.70
CA TYR A 162 36.74 -44.89 -11.97
C TYR A 162 35.93 -44.34 -10.80
N ALA A 163 36.26 -44.73 -9.56
CA ALA A 163 35.54 -44.28 -8.37
C ALA A 163 35.72 -42.77 -8.13
N LEU A 164 36.97 -42.28 -8.16
CA LEU A 164 37.26 -40.86 -7.90
C LEU A 164 36.84 -39.98 -9.07
N GLY A 165 37.05 -40.42 -10.32
CA GLY A 165 36.54 -39.73 -11.50
C GLY A 165 35.01 -39.64 -11.51
N GLY A 166 34.32 -40.72 -11.13
CA GLY A 166 32.87 -40.72 -10.98
C GLY A 166 32.37 -39.74 -9.91
N LEU A 167 33.03 -39.70 -8.75
CA LEU A 167 32.72 -38.74 -7.69
C LEU A 167 32.91 -37.28 -8.15
N LEU A 168 34.03 -36.99 -8.83
CA LEU A 168 34.29 -35.65 -9.36
C LEU A 168 33.31 -35.27 -10.46
N GLY A 169 32.90 -36.22 -11.31
CA GLY A 169 31.84 -36.03 -12.30
C GLY A 169 30.50 -35.69 -11.64
N PHE A 170 30.13 -36.40 -10.57
CA PHE A 170 28.95 -36.09 -9.78
C PHE A 170 29.00 -34.68 -9.20
N ILE A 171 30.12 -34.30 -8.57
CA ILE A 171 30.30 -32.95 -8.03
C ILE A 171 30.21 -31.89 -9.15
N ALA A 172 30.81 -32.12 -10.31
CA ALA A 172 30.77 -31.19 -11.44
C ALA A 172 29.33 -30.97 -11.95
N VAL A 173 28.54 -32.03 -12.09
CA VAL A 173 27.13 -31.95 -12.51
C VAL A 173 26.29 -31.17 -11.48
N PHE A 174 26.46 -31.48 -10.19
CA PHE A 174 25.72 -30.81 -9.12
C PHE A 174 26.17 -29.35 -8.94
N SER A 175 27.39 -29.02 -9.35
CA SER A 175 27.91 -27.65 -9.32
C SER A 175 27.52 -26.84 -10.54
N TYR A 176 27.03 -27.46 -11.60
CA TYR A 176 26.76 -26.79 -12.87
C TYR A 176 25.77 -25.61 -12.73
N PRO A 177 24.63 -25.73 -12.00
CA PRO A 177 23.75 -24.58 -11.78
C PRO A 177 24.42 -23.45 -11.00
N ALA A 178 25.30 -23.76 -10.03
CA ALA A 178 26.03 -22.74 -9.30
C ALA A 178 27.04 -22.00 -10.19
N ILE A 179 27.71 -22.72 -11.10
CA ILE A 179 28.61 -22.14 -12.09
C ILE A 179 27.85 -21.21 -13.03
N LEU A 180 26.67 -21.62 -13.52
CA LEU A 180 25.82 -20.77 -14.38
C LEU A 180 25.34 -19.51 -13.66
N ILE A 181 24.89 -19.63 -12.41
CA ILE A 181 24.49 -18.51 -11.56
C ILE A 181 25.65 -17.53 -11.37
N ARG A 182 26.84 -18.05 -11.00
CA ARG A 182 28.04 -17.23 -10.82
C ARG A 182 28.48 -16.57 -12.11
N PHE A 183 28.33 -17.25 -13.23
CA PHE A 183 28.62 -16.68 -14.54
C PHE A 183 27.67 -15.54 -14.89
N ALA A 184 26.37 -15.67 -14.61
CA ALA A 184 25.40 -14.59 -14.78
C ALA A 184 25.72 -13.36 -13.89
N GLN A 185 26.29 -13.56 -12.70
CA GLN A 185 26.65 -12.47 -11.79
C GLN A 185 27.98 -11.78 -12.12
N THR A 186 28.98 -12.53 -12.61
CA THR A 186 30.36 -12.05 -12.76
C THR A 186 30.75 -11.74 -14.20
N GLU A 187 30.02 -12.29 -15.18
CA GLU A 187 30.37 -12.29 -16.61
C GLU A 187 31.80 -12.81 -16.91
N ASN A 188 32.45 -13.44 -15.93
CA ASN A 188 33.83 -13.90 -16.01
C ASN A 188 33.89 -15.42 -15.86
N MET A 189 34.41 -16.09 -16.89
CA MET A 189 34.48 -17.54 -16.96
C MET A 189 35.34 -18.15 -15.83
N LEU A 190 36.48 -17.55 -15.52
CA LEU A 190 37.42 -18.08 -14.51
C LEU A 190 36.85 -17.92 -13.09
N GLU A 191 36.20 -16.78 -12.83
CA GLU A 191 35.56 -16.54 -11.54
C GLU A 191 34.33 -17.42 -11.34
N ALA A 192 33.57 -17.69 -12.41
CA ALA A 192 32.42 -18.58 -12.38
C ALA A 192 32.80 -20.05 -12.14
N MET A 193 33.93 -20.50 -12.68
CA MET A 193 34.45 -21.86 -12.48
C MET A 193 35.21 -22.04 -11.17
N ASN A 194 35.30 -21.02 -10.31
CA ASN A 194 35.96 -21.13 -9.02
C ASN A 194 35.18 -22.08 -8.10
N PRO A 195 35.74 -23.24 -7.71
CA PRO A 195 35.01 -24.23 -6.90
C PRO A 195 34.67 -23.70 -5.51
N PHE A 196 35.50 -22.83 -4.91
CA PHE A 196 35.22 -22.24 -3.61
C PHE A 196 34.02 -21.29 -3.67
N ALA A 197 33.88 -20.55 -4.76
CA ALA A 197 32.75 -19.65 -4.96
C ALA A 197 31.44 -20.42 -5.18
N ALA A 198 31.50 -21.52 -5.94
CA ALA A 198 30.36 -22.43 -6.10
C ALA A 198 29.94 -23.05 -4.76
N ILE A 199 30.88 -23.54 -3.96
CA ILE A 199 30.61 -24.08 -2.62
C ILE A 199 30.04 -23.02 -1.69
N ALA A 200 30.57 -21.80 -1.70
CA ALA A 200 30.06 -20.69 -0.89
C ALA A 200 28.59 -20.36 -1.23
N LEU A 201 28.25 -20.35 -2.53
CA LEU A 201 26.88 -20.13 -2.98
C LEU A 201 25.95 -21.28 -2.55
N MET A 202 26.38 -22.53 -2.70
CA MET A 202 25.61 -23.69 -2.23
C MET A 202 25.41 -23.66 -0.72
N ALA A 203 26.43 -23.26 0.04
CA ALA A 203 26.36 -23.15 1.49
C ALA A 203 25.46 -22.01 1.95
N ALA A 204 25.48 -20.87 1.25
CA ALA A 204 24.61 -19.72 1.54
C ALA A 204 23.12 -20.04 1.33
N ILE A 205 22.80 -20.82 0.30
CA ILE A 205 21.42 -21.23 -0.01
C ILE A 205 20.99 -22.44 0.85
N GLY A 206 21.88 -23.41 1.06
CA GLY A 206 21.65 -24.59 1.90
C GLY A 206 20.79 -25.67 1.23
N LEU A 207 19.99 -26.38 2.02
CA LEU A 207 19.12 -27.49 1.57
C LEU A 207 18.22 -27.17 0.35
N PRO A 208 17.64 -25.96 0.24
CA PRO A 208 16.91 -25.51 -0.95
C PRO A 208 17.65 -25.67 -2.28
N TYR A 209 18.98 -25.55 -2.28
CA TYR A 209 19.79 -25.80 -3.48
C TYR A 209 19.67 -27.26 -3.94
N GLY A 210 19.73 -28.21 -2.99
CA GLY A 210 19.56 -29.63 -3.29
C GLY A 210 18.20 -29.94 -3.91
N LEU A 211 17.14 -29.24 -3.50
CA LEU A 211 15.81 -29.36 -4.10
C LEU A 211 15.79 -28.88 -5.57
N LEU A 212 16.49 -27.79 -5.87
CA LEU A 212 16.67 -27.31 -7.25
C LEU A 212 17.42 -28.36 -8.11
N ILE A 213 18.44 -29.02 -7.55
CA ILE A 213 19.11 -30.13 -8.24
C ILE A 213 18.17 -31.32 -8.49
N VAL A 214 17.35 -31.70 -7.51
CA VAL A 214 16.35 -32.77 -7.69
C VAL A 214 15.40 -32.44 -8.84
N PHE A 215 14.88 -31.20 -8.91
CA PHE A 215 14.03 -30.78 -10.03
C PHE A 215 14.76 -30.81 -11.38
N MET A 216 16.02 -30.37 -11.42
CA MET A 216 16.86 -30.44 -12.62
C MET A 216 17.01 -31.88 -13.11
N LEU A 217 17.29 -32.83 -12.21
CA LEU A 217 17.43 -34.24 -12.55
C LEU A 217 16.12 -34.86 -13.05
N ILE A 218 14.98 -34.52 -12.42
CA ILE A 218 13.65 -34.97 -12.87
C ILE A 218 13.37 -34.46 -14.29
N MET A 219 13.62 -33.17 -14.56
CA MET A 219 13.42 -32.58 -15.89
C MET A 219 14.35 -33.19 -16.95
N MET A 220 15.62 -33.43 -16.61
CA MET A 220 16.58 -34.00 -17.54
C MET A 220 16.25 -35.47 -17.88
N THR A 221 15.86 -36.25 -16.87
CA THR A 221 15.48 -37.66 -17.07
C THR A 221 14.15 -37.82 -17.81
N SER A 222 13.18 -36.92 -17.59
CA SER A 222 11.88 -36.98 -18.29
C SER A 222 12.02 -36.81 -19.81
N VAL A 223 12.93 -35.95 -20.28
CA VAL A 223 13.24 -35.79 -21.71
C VAL A 223 13.83 -37.07 -22.31
N GLY A 224 14.67 -37.78 -21.55
CA GLY A 224 15.23 -39.07 -21.97
C GLY A 224 14.16 -40.16 -22.10
N VAL A 225 13.26 -40.28 -21.12
CA VAL A 225 12.15 -41.26 -21.16
C VAL A 225 11.21 -40.97 -22.33
N LEU A 226 10.88 -39.70 -22.59
CA LEU A 226 10.06 -39.31 -23.75
C LEU A 226 10.65 -39.78 -25.08
N HIS A 227 11.98 -39.72 -25.23
CA HIS A 227 12.67 -40.17 -26.43
C HIS A 227 12.46 -41.67 -26.67
N GLU A 228 12.61 -42.51 -25.64
CA GLU A 228 12.43 -43.97 -25.75
C GLU A 228 11.00 -44.36 -26.13
N TRP A 229 9.99 -43.67 -25.58
CA TRP A 229 8.58 -44.02 -25.79
C TRP A 229 8.03 -43.54 -27.15
N ILE A 230 8.41 -42.33 -27.58
CA ILE A 230 7.84 -41.70 -28.79
C ILE A 230 8.71 -41.99 -30.03
N GLY A 231 10.03 -42.16 -29.84
CA GLY A 231 10.99 -42.39 -30.93
C GLY A 231 10.70 -43.66 -31.74
N ALA A 232 10.08 -44.67 -31.11
CA ALA A 232 9.71 -45.92 -31.76
C ALA A 232 8.53 -45.79 -32.76
N VAL A 233 7.66 -44.78 -32.60
CA VAL A 233 6.42 -44.64 -33.38
C VAL A 233 6.54 -43.53 -34.44
N PHE A 234 7.19 -42.41 -34.12
CA PHE A 234 7.28 -41.27 -35.04
C PHE A 234 8.64 -40.53 -34.90
N PRO A 235 9.69 -40.97 -35.65
CA PRO A 235 11.06 -40.50 -35.43
C PRO A 235 11.23 -39.00 -35.58
N ALA A 236 10.72 -38.37 -36.65
CA ALA A 236 10.93 -36.94 -36.91
C ALA A 236 10.19 -36.03 -35.91
N GLY A 237 8.94 -36.35 -35.56
CA GLY A 237 8.20 -35.57 -34.56
C GLY A 237 8.69 -35.78 -33.13
N SER A 238 9.35 -36.91 -32.84
CA SER A 238 9.99 -37.14 -31.55
C SER A 238 11.12 -36.15 -31.29
N TYR A 239 11.98 -35.87 -32.28
CA TYR A 239 13.07 -34.89 -32.16
C TYR A 239 12.55 -33.46 -31.98
N LEU A 240 11.48 -33.08 -32.70
CA LEU A 240 10.88 -31.76 -32.55
C LEU A 240 10.26 -31.59 -31.17
N LEU A 241 9.48 -32.56 -30.72
CA LEU A 241 8.87 -32.53 -29.40
C LEU A 241 9.94 -32.50 -28.29
N GLN A 242 10.99 -33.31 -28.43
CA GLN A 242 12.13 -33.33 -27.50
C GLN A 242 12.82 -31.97 -27.44
N SER A 243 13.06 -31.34 -28.60
CA SER A 243 13.67 -30.01 -28.68
C SER A 243 12.80 -28.93 -28.02
N ILE A 244 11.49 -28.96 -28.27
CA ILE A 244 10.52 -28.05 -27.63
C ILE A 244 10.54 -28.20 -26.11
N ILE A 245 10.44 -29.44 -25.61
CA ILE A 245 10.42 -29.72 -24.17
C ILE A 245 11.75 -29.36 -23.51
N SER A 246 12.88 -29.65 -24.16
CA SER A 246 14.22 -29.30 -23.65
C SER A 246 14.42 -27.78 -23.57
N ASN A 247 14.04 -27.04 -24.62
CA ASN A 247 14.11 -25.58 -24.64
C ASN A 247 13.18 -24.96 -23.59
N TYR A 248 11.97 -25.52 -23.45
CA TYR A 248 11.03 -25.12 -22.41
C TYR A 248 11.60 -25.32 -20.99
N TYR A 249 12.12 -26.50 -20.66
CA TYR A 249 12.73 -26.76 -19.35
C TYR A 249 13.97 -25.92 -19.10
N THR A 250 14.73 -25.59 -20.14
CA THR A 250 15.87 -24.67 -20.02
C THR A 250 15.39 -23.30 -19.52
N VAL A 251 14.35 -22.72 -20.13
CA VAL A 251 13.80 -21.43 -19.68
C VAL A 251 13.25 -21.51 -18.26
N VAL A 252 12.50 -22.58 -17.92
CA VAL A 252 11.98 -22.78 -16.56
C VAL A 252 13.12 -22.87 -15.54
N MET A 253 14.17 -23.63 -15.83
CA MET A 253 15.29 -23.83 -14.92
C MET A 253 16.06 -22.53 -14.67
N PHE A 254 16.29 -21.72 -15.71
CA PHE A 254 16.93 -20.42 -15.55
C PHE A 254 16.07 -19.42 -14.79
N HIS A 255 14.75 -19.42 -15.01
CA HIS A 255 13.82 -18.64 -14.20
C HIS A 255 13.84 -19.09 -12.73
N LEU A 256 13.87 -20.39 -12.44
CA LEU A 256 13.99 -20.91 -11.08
C LEU A 256 15.32 -20.54 -10.41
N MET A 257 16.43 -20.57 -11.17
CA MET A 257 17.73 -20.10 -10.69
C MET A 257 17.71 -18.59 -10.37
N GLY A 258 17.12 -17.78 -11.25
CA GLY A 258 16.93 -16.35 -11.02
C GLY A 258 16.04 -16.07 -9.80
N TYR A 259 14.93 -16.81 -9.66
CA TYR A 259 14.03 -16.65 -8.52
C TYR A 259 14.69 -17.08 -7.21
N MET A 260 15.52 -18.12 -7.24
CA MET A 260 16.34 -18.52 -6.09
C MET A 260 17.30 -17.40 -5.68
N LEU A 261 17.99 -16.77 -6.64
CA LEU A 261 18.82 -15.60 -6.35
C LEU A 261 18.00 -14.49 -5.68
N PHE A 262 16.84 -14.15 -6.26
CA PHE A 262 15.93 -13.16 -5.71
C PHE A 262 15.46 -13.49 -4.28
N GLN A 263 15.20 -14.76 -4.00
CA GLN A 263 14.81 -15.24 -2.67
C GLN A 263 15.94 -15.08 -1.63
N TYR A 264 17.19 -15.37 -2.02
CA TYR A 264 18.37 -15.36 -1.13
C TYR A 264 19.23 -14.11 -1.30
N GLN A 265 18.67 -13.02 -1.83
CA GLN A 265 19.36 -11.78 -2.14
C GLN A 265 20.14 -11.20 -0.93
N GLU A 266 19.58 -11.27 0.28
CA GLU A 266 20.21 -10.76 1.51
C GLU A 266 21.49 -11.56 1.85
N GLN A 267 21.43 -12.90 1.78
CA GLN A 267 22.60 -13.75 2.02
C GLN A 267 23.66 -13.58 0.94
N LEU A 268 23.25 -13.16 -0.26
CA LEU A 268 24.11 -12.92 -1.42
C LEU A 268 24.62 -11.47 -1.49
N GLY A 269 24.21 -10.61 -0.55
CA GLY A 269 24.72 -9.25 -0.39
C GLY A 269 24.16 -8.22 -1.36
N TYR A 270 22.96 -8.44 -1.91
CA TYR A 270 22.28 -7.46 -2.75
C TYR A 270 20.79 -7.32 -2.39
N SER A 271 20.15 -6.24 -2.86
CA SER A 271 18.73 -5.97 -2.62
C SER A 271 18.00 -5.69 -3.93
N ALA A 272 16.98 -6.48 -4.23
CA ALA A 272 16.08 -6.39 -5.36
C ALA A 272 14.63 -6.44 -4.85
N ARG A 273 13.76 -5.63 -5.45
CA ARG A 273 12.32 -5.59 -5.13
C ARG A 273 11.56 -6.15 -6.32
N SER A 274 10.45 -6.85 -6.08
CA SER A 274 9.69 -7.39 -7.19
C SER A 274 8.92 -6.30 -7.92
N ASP A 275 8.86 -6.36 -9.25
CA ASP A 275 8.00 -5.48 -10.03
C ASP A 275 6.52 -5.66 -9.67
N GLU A 276 6.15 -6.87 -9.20
CA GLU A 276 4.80 -7.16 -8.71
C GLU A 276 4.47 -6.35 -7.45
N ASP A 277 5.46 -6.02 -6.61
CA ASP A 277 5.31 -5.15 -5.44
C ASP A 277 5.27 -3.66 -5.83
N ASP A 278 6.06 -3.24 -6.82
CA ASP A 278 6.11 -1.85 -7.30
C ASP A 278 4.87 -1.44 -8.13
N ASP A 279 4.15 -2.39 -8.72
CA ASP A 279 2.87 -2.15 -9.43
C ASP A 279 1.69 -1.85 -8.45
N THR A 280 1.92 -1.89 -7.13
CA THR A 280 0.95 -1.33 -6.18
C THR A 280 0.97 0.19 -6.28
N SER A 281 -0.05 0.73 -6.95
CA SER A 281 -0.31 2.17 -7.10
C SER A 281 0.10 2.96 -5.86
N ARG A 282 0.93 4.01 -6.03
CA ARG A 282 1.30 4.95 -4.96
C ARG A 282 0.08 5.22 -4.08
N ARG A 283 0.21 4.93 -2.79
CA ARG A 283 -0.91 5.06 -1.86
C ARG A 283 -1.47 6.48 -1.91
N SER A 284 -2.78 6.58 -1.87
CA SER A 284 -3.45 7.87 -1.75
C SER A 284 -2.96 8.59 -0.48
N GLU A 285 -2.98 9.93 -0.48
CA GLU A 285 -2.65 10.71 0.72
C GLU A 285 -3.46 10.25 1.94
N GLN A 286 -4.72 9.86 1.72
CA GLN A 286 -5.61 9.33 2.74
C GLN A 286 -5.08 8.03 3.37
N GLU A 287 -4.66 7.07 2.55
CA GLU A 287 -4.11 5.79 3.02
C GLU A 287 -2.78 5.98 3.75
N ARG A 288 -1.93 6.89 3.24
CA ARG A 288 -0.65 7.25 3.89
C ARG A 288 -0.90 7.89 5.27
N LEU A 289 -1.86 8.81 5.37
CA LEU A 289 -2.25 9.42 6.64
C LEU A 289 -2.79 8.37 7.64
N ALA A 290 -3.64 7.45 7.18
CA ALA A 290 -4.15 6.38 8.01
C ALA A 290 -3.03 5.44 8.51
N ALA A 291 -2.08 5.10 7.65
CA ALA A 291 -0.91 4.30 8.00
C ALA A 291 -0.02 5.01 9.02
N LYS A 292 0.24 6.31 8.84
CA LYS A 292 0.99 7.14 9.78
C LYS A 292 0.35 7.16 11.17
N ILE A 293 -0.97 7.35 11.23
CA ILE A 293 -1.73 7.29 12.49
C ILE A 293 -1.58 5.92 13.16
N GLU A 294 -1.69 4.82 12.43
CA GLU A 294 -1.56 3.47 12.99
C GLU A 294 -0.16 3.20 13.54
N VAL A 295 0.89 3.63 12.83
CA VAL A 295 2.29 3.50 13.28
C VAL A 295 2.52 4.30 14.56
N LEU A 296 2.13 5.58 14.59
CA LEU A 296 2.30 6.42 15.78
C LEU A 296 1.48 5.94 16.98
N LEU A 297 0.30 5.37 16.72
CA LEU A 297 -0.53 4.76 17.76
C LEU A 297 0.19 3.56 18.41
N LYS A 298 0.88 2.74 17.61
CA LYS A 298 1.67 1.59 18.11
C LYS A 298 2.98 2.01 18.79
N GLU A 299 3.58 3.13 18.38
CA GLU A 299 4.71 3.74 19.10
C GLU A 299 4.30 4.39 20.44
N GLY A 300 3.00 4.68 20.62
CA GLY A 300 2.48 5.30 21.82
C GLY A 300 2.51 6.83 21.82
N ASP A 301 2.75 7.48 20.67
CA ASP A 301 2.67 8.94 20.53
C ASP A 301 1.20 9.39 20.39
N TYR A 302 0.47 9.30 21.50
CA TYR A 302 -0.96 9.64 21.53
C TYR A 302 -1.23 11.12 21.25
N GLU A 303 -0.31 12.02 21.59
CA GLU A 303 -0.48 13.45 21.35
C GLU A 303 -0.49 13.74 19.85
N GLN A 304 0.48 13.18 19.12
CA GLN A 304 0.54 13.35 17.67
C GLN A 304 -0.61 12.63 16.97
N VAL A 305 -1.00 11.45 17.44
CA VAL A 305 -2.17 10.71 16.91
C VAL A 305 -3.44 11.55 16.98
N VAL A 306 -3.72 12.18 18.13
CA VAL A 306 -4.90 13.04 18.28
C VAL A 306 -4.83 14.22 17.29
N LYS A 307 -3.68 14.90 17.19
CA LYS A 307 -3.49 16.00 16.23
C LYS A 307 -3.77 15.56 14.78
N LEU A 308 -3.27 14.39 14.38
CA LEU A 308 -3.48 13.83 13.04
C LEU A 308 -4.95 13.47 12.77
N TYR A 309 -5.69 12.95 13.76
CA TYR A 309 -7.13 12.72 13.59
C TYR A 309 -7.90 14.03 13.40
N TYR A 310 -7.60 15.08 14.18
CA TYR A 310 -8.23 16.38 13.97
C TYR A 310 -7.88 17.01 12.60
N GLN A 311 -6.66 16.79 12.10
CA GLN A 311 -6.30 17.15 10.74
C GLN A 311 -7.12 16.34 9.72
N ALA A 312 -7.24 15.02 9.92
CA ALA A 312 -8.02 14.14 9.05
C ALA A 312 -9.51 14.54 8.99
N PHE A 313 -10.11 14.97 10.09
CA PHE A 313 -11.50 15.46 10.10
C PHE A 313 -11.70 16.73 9.26
N LYS A 314 -10.68 17.60 9.19
CA LYS A 314 -10.71 18.82 8.38
C LYS A 314 -10.48 18.51 6.90
N GLN A 315 -9.51 17.65 6.60
CA GLN A 315 -9.12 17.32 5.23
C GLN A 315 -10.11 16.35 4.56
N TYR A 316 -10.67 15.42 5.32
CA TYR A 316 -11.58 14.37 4.84
C TYR A 316 -12.89 14.36 5.66
N PRO A 317 -13.70 15.45 5.63
CA PRO A 317 -14.89 15.59 6.47
C PRO A 317 -16.00 14.58 6.13
N GLY A 318 -15.96 14.00 4.94
CA GLY A 318 -16.86 12.95 4.51
C GLY A 318 -16.48 11.58 5.05
N GLU A 319 -15.22 11.32 5.36
CA GLU A 319 -14.71 9.95 5.38
C GLU A 319 -14.92 9.23 6.72
N PRO A 320 -15.72 8.14 6.77
CA PRO A 320 -16.12 7.53 8.05
C PRO A 320 -14.95 6.86 8.78
N VAL A 321 -13.96 6.34 8.04
CA VAL A 321 -12.86 5.54 8.60
C VAL A 321 -12.13 6.30 9.72
N PHE A 322 -11.87 7.59 9.54
CA PHE A 322 -11.17 8.38 10.57
C PHE A 322 -12.04 8.63 11.79
N PHE A 323 -13.32 8.95 11.59
CA PHE A 323 -14.24 9.24 12.69
C PHE A 323 -14.55 7.98 13.52
N GLU A 324 -14.87 6.87 12.85
CA GLU A 324 -15.18 5.60 13.52
C GLU A 324 -13.95 5.08 14.29
N LYS A 325 -12.76 5.04 13.67
CA LYS A 325 -11.54 4.58 14.36
C LYS A 325 -11.16 5.46 15.56
N PHE A 326 -11.32 6.78 15.46
CA PHE A 326 -11.03 7.67 16.59
C PHE A 326 -12.03 7.48 17.72
N PHE A 327 -13.32 7.34 17.40
CA PHE A 327 -14.35 7.04 18.39
C PHE A 327 -14.05 5.73 19.14
N ASP A 328 -13.75 4.66 18.40
CA ASP A 328 -13.41 3.35 18.97
C ASP A 328 -12.17 3.43 19.87
N LEU A 329 -11.14 4.16 19.44
CA LEU A 329 -9.95 4.40 20.25
C LEU A 329 -10.29 5.09 21.58
N LEU A 330 -11.07 6.17 21.55
CA LEU A 330 -11.47 6.89 22.77
C LEU A 330 -12.36 6.05 23.69
N TYR A 331 -13.24 5.24 23.09
CA TYR A 331 -14.14 4.34 23.80
C TYR A 331 -13.38 3.23 24.53
N VAL A 332 -12.47 2.53 23.82
CA VAL A 332 -11.65 1.45 24.38
C VAL A 332 -10.68 1.98 25.43
N CYS A 333 -10.01 3.10 25.16
CA CYS A 333 -9.05 3.70 26.09
C CYS A 333 -9.71 4.48 27.24
N LYS A 334 -11.05 4.59 27.25
CA LYS A 334 -11.85 5.32 28.25
C LYS A 334 -11.35 6.74 28.52
N LYS A 335 -10.98 7.47 27.47
CA LYS A 335 -10.44 8.83 27.59
C LYS A 335 -11.58 9.84 27.73
N ASN A 336 -12.01 10.10 28.97
CA ASN A 336 -13.16 10.96 29.29
C ASN A 336 -13.06 12.37 28.67
N ALA A 337 -12.01 13.14 28.98
CA ALA A 337 -11.87 14.52 28.49
C ALA A 337 -11.92 14.61 26.95
N LEU A 338 -11.14 13.77 26.26
CA LEU A 338 -11.13 13.73 24.80
C LEU A 338 -12.47 13.27 24.21
N MET A 339 -13.16 12.32 24.87
CA MET A 339 -14.49 11.88 24.44
C MET A 339 -15.53 13.01 24.59
N ALA A 340 -15.43 13.82 25.65
CA ALA A 340 -16.30 14.98 25.82
C ALA A 340 -16.08 16.02 24.72
N ASP A 341 -14.81 16.31 24.37
CA ASP A 341 -14.47 17.25 23.31
C ASP A 341 -14.88 16.74 21.92
N TYR A 342 -14.69 15.44 21.66
CA TYR A 342 -14.96 14.82 20.36
C TYR A 342 -16.42 14.39 20.16
N GLY A 343 -17.16 14.13 21.24
CA GLY A 343 -18.47 13.51 21.19
C GLY A 343 -19.46 14.25 20.29
N LEU A 344 -19.48 15.58 20.33
CA LEU A 344 -20.35 16.39 19.48
C LEU A 344 -19.94 16.29 18.00
N ILE A 345 -18.64 16.33 17.72
CA ILE A 345 -18.09 16.23 16.36
C ILE A 345 -18.56 14.93 15.69
N TYR A 346 -18.51 13.81 16.42
CA TYR A 346 -18.94 12.53 15.89
C TYR A 346 -20.46 12.42 15.71
N LEU A 347 -21.24 12.94 16.67
CA LEU A 347 -22.70 12.98 16.55
C LEU A 347 -23.14 13.83 15.36
N GLU A 348 -22.49 14.98 15.13
CA GLU A 348 -22.75 15.83 13.96
C GLU A 348 -22.32 15.15 12.65
N PHE A 349 -21.21 14.42 12.65
CA PHE A 349 -20.80 13.59 11.52
C PHE A 349 -21.87 12.55 11.15
N LEU A 350 -22.37 11.78 12.12
CA LEU A 350 -23.44 10.81 11.92
C LEU A 350 -24.72 11.48 11.42
N ASN A 351 -25.04 12.66 11.96
CA ASN A 351 -26.21 13.44 11.55
C ASN A 351 -26.11 13.89 10.08
N ARG A 352 -24.97 14.43 9.65
CA ARG A 352 -24.73 14.82 8.25
C ARG A 352 -24.81 13.64 7.29
N ARG A 353 -24.32 12.47 7.71
CA ARG A 353 -24.42 11.19 6.96
C ARG A 353 -25.81 10.55 7.05
N LYS A 354 -26.79 11.17 7.71
CA LYS A 354 -28.17 10.68 7.92
C LYS A 354 -28.24 9.32 8.64
N ARG A 355 -27.24 8.99 9.47
CA ARG A 355 -27.16 7.77 10.28
C ARG A 355 -27.87 7.96 11.62
N PHE A 356 -29.16 8.32 11.56
CA PHE A 356 -29.97 8.57 12.76
C PHE A 356 -30.11 7.31 13.64
N ASP A 357 -30.03 6.13 13.04
CA ASP A 357 -30.01 4.82 13.71
C ASP A 357 -28.85 4.68 14.70
N LYS A 358 -27.70 5.32 14.41
CA LYS A 358 -26.50 5.26 15.26
C LYS A 358 -26.45 6.36 16.33
N LEU A 359 -27.27 7.41 16.27
CA LEU A 359 -27.15 8.56 17.16
C LEU A 359 -27.38 8.23 18.63
N THR A 360 -28.50 7.56 18.97
CA THR A 360 -28.80 7.22 20.36
C THR A 360 -27.89 6.12 20.94
N PRO A 361 -27.52 5.05 20.21
CA PRO A 361 -26.47 4.13 20.67
C PRO A 361 -25.13 4.81 20.93
N THR A 362 -24.70 5.70 20.02
CA THR A 362 -23.44 6.43 20.15
C THR A 362 -23.45 7.34 21.39
N LEU A 363 -24.55 8.06 21.63
CA LEU A 363 -24.71 8.86 22.84
C LEU A 363 -24.57 8.02 24.11
N LYS A 364 -25.19 6.83 24.15
CA LYS A 364 -25.09 5.92 25.30
C LYS A 364 -23.65 5.43 25.50
N GLN A 365 -22.93 5.15 24.43
CA GLN A 365 -21.50 4.79 24.48
C GLN A 365 -20.64 5.96 25.00
N ILE A 366 -20.92 7.19 24.56
CA ILE A 366 -20.24 8.38 25.10
C ILE A 366 -20.50 8.52 26.60
N LEU A 367 -21.76 8.38 27.03
CA LEU A 367 -22.14 8.46 28.45
C LEU A 367 -21.53 7.36 29.32
N PHE A 368 -21.21 6.20 28.74
CA PHE A 368 -20.50 5.14 29.45
C PHE A 368 -19.06 5.55 29.80
N VAL A 369 -18.40 6.33 28.94
CA VAL A 369 -17.02 6.81 29.14
C VAL A 369 -17.00 8.14 29.92
N ALA A 370 -17.96 9.03 29.63
CA ALA A 370 -18.12 10.35 30.21
C ALA A 370 -19.56 10.52 30.75
N PRO A 371 -19.84 10.10 32.01
CA PRO A 371 -21.20 10.09 32.56
C PRO A 371 -21.91 11.44 32.62
N ASP A 372 -21.13 12.51 32.74
CA ASP A 372 -21.60 13.89 32.83
C ASP A 372 -21.71 14.59 31.46
N TYR A 373 -21.41 13.88 30.38
CA TYR A 373 -21.43 14.43 29.03
C TYR A 373 -22.81 14.94 28.63
N LEU A 374 -22.84 16.15 28.09
CA LEU A 374 -23.98 16.76 27.43
C LEU A 374 -23.48 17.45 26.15
N PRO A 375 -24.07 17.20 24.97
CA PRO A 375 -23.61 17.82 23.72
C PRO A 375 -23.67 19.35 23.79
N ASP A 376 -22.62 20.06 23.38
CA ASP A 376 -22.58 21.53 23.43
C ASP A 376 -23.40 22.26 22.34
N SER A 377 -24.28 21.51 21.65
CA SER A 377 -25.16 22.03 20.62
C SER A 377 -26.63 21.88 21.05
N PRO A 378 -27.39 23.00 21.20
CA PRO A 378 -28.79 22.93 21.63
C PRO A 378 -29.68 22.23 20.59
N THR A 379 -29.37 22.34 19.30
CA THR A 379 -30.08 21.62 18.24
C THR A 379 -29.86 20.11 18.34
N MET A 380 -28.62 19.68 18.57
CA MET A 380 -28.29 18.26 18.76
C MET A 380 -28.98 17.68 20.00
N ARG A 381 -29.05 18.45 21.11
CA ARG A 381 -29.78 18.03 22.32
C ARG A 381 -31.26 17.75 22.05
N VAL A 382 -31.95 18.66 21.36
CA VAL A 382 -33.38 18.49 21.02
C VAL A 382 -33.58 17.30 20.10
N GLN A 383 -32.72 17.13 19.10
CA GLN A 383 -32.80 16.02 18.16
C GLN A 383 -32.60 14.66 18.85
N LEU A 384 -31.56 14.53 19.68
CA LEU A 384 -31.32 13.32 20.47
C LEU A 384 -32.45 13.04 21.47
N ALA A 385 -32.96 14.07 22.14
CA ALA A 385 -34.09 13.92 23.07
C ALA A 385 -35.36 13.44 22.35
N THR A 386 -35.62 13.91 21.12
CA THR A 386 -36.75 13.47 20.30
C THR A 386 -36.63 11.98 19.97
N LEU A 387 -35.44 11.54 19.52
CA LEU A 387 -35.18 10.13 19.19
C LEU A 387 -35.27 9.24 20.44
N LEU A 388 -34.73 9.67 21.57
CA LEU A 388 -34.80 8.93 22.84
C LEU A 388 -36.25 8.80 23.34
N LYS A 389 -37.06 9.86 23.21
CA LYS A 389 -38.48 9.81 23.55
C LYS A 389 -39.21 8.75 22.72
N GLN A 390 -38.99 8.74 21.40
CA GLN A 390 -39.58 7.73 20.50
C GLN A 390 -39.15 6.30 20.84
N GLN A 391 -37.95 6.12 21.37
CA GLN A 391 -37.41 4.83 21.82
C GLN A 391 -37.84 4.44 23.25
N GLY A 392 -38.50 5.33 24.00
CA GLY A 392 -38.95 5.10 25.38
C GLY A 392 -37.92 5.44 26.46
N ASP A 393 -36.74 5.96 26.12
CA ASP A 393 -35.70 6.39 27.07
C ASP A 393 -35.97 7.79 27.65
N LEU A 394 -37.13 7.93 28.30
CA LEU A 394 -37.67 9.21 28.76
C LEU A 394 -36.74 9.93 29.75
N LYS A 395 -36.07 9.19 30.64
CA LYS A 395 -35.15 9.77 31.64
C LYS A 395 -33.96 10.47 31.00
N LEU A 396 -33.39 9.88 29.94
CA LEU A 396 -32.23 10.47 29.27
C LEU A 396 -32.65 11.65 28.38
N ALA A 397 -33.83 11.58 27.75
CA ALA A 397 -34.42 12.70 27.03
C ALA A 397 -34.65 13.92 27.95
N VAL A 398 -35.18 13.71 29.15
CA VAL A 398 -35.32 14.77 30.17
C VAL A 398 -33.95 15.33 30.58
N LYS A 399 -32.93 14.49 30.80
CA LYS A 399 -31.57 14.94 31.17
C LYS A 399 -30.98 15.88 30.11
N LEU A 400 -31.19 15.62 28.82
CA LEU A 400 -30.68 16.45 27.72
C LEU A 400 -31.36 17.82 27.64
N LEU A 401 -32.68 17.86 27.88
CA LEU A 401 -33.50 19.07 27.74
C LEU A 401 -33.50 19.95 29.00
N ASN A 402 -33.24 19.36 30.18
CA ASN A 402 -33.29 20.08 31.43
C ASN A 402 -32.22 21.20 31.48
N GLY A 403 -32.62 22.36 31.98
CA GLY A 403 -31.72 23.50 32.14
C GLY A 403 -31.31 24.22 30.84
N MET A 404 -31.87 23.86 29.67
CA MET A 404 -31.51 24.49 28.39
C MET A 404 -31.73 26.01 28.37
N HIS A 405 -32.76 26.53 29.04
CA HIS A 405 -33.00 27.98 29.15
C HIS A 405 -31.89 28.75 29.88
N LYS A 406 -31.12 28.09 30.75
CA LYS A 406 -29.98 28.71 31.46
C LYS A 406 -28.71 28.66 30.64
N LEU A 407 -28.48 27.54 29.95
CA LEU A 407 -27.28 27.29 29.17
C LEU A 407 -27.31 27.97 27.80
N TYR A 408 -28.48 28.01 27.16
CA TYR A 408 -28.66 28.53 25.79
C TYR A 408 -29.85 29.51 25.70
N PRO A 409 -29.84 30.65 26.42
CA PRO A 409 -30.96 31.59 26.46
C PRO A 409 -31.32 32.18 25.09
N GLU A 410 -30.38 32.20 24.15
CA GLU A 410 -30.51 32.76 22.81
C GLU A 410 -31.01 31.73 21.77
N PHE A 411 -31.22 30.46 22.15
CA PHE A 411 -31.62 29.42 21.22
C PHE A 411 -33.09 29.60 20.79
N THR A 412 -33.33 29.82 19.50
CA THR A 412 -34.66 30.08 18.94
C THR A 412 -35.65 28.93 19.15
N GLY A 413 -35.17 27.69 19.16
CA GLY A 413 -35.97 26.48 19.40
C GLY A 413 -36.26 26.17 20.87
N LEU A 414 -35.96 27.09 21.80
CA LEU A 414 -36.25 26.93 23.23
C LEU A 414 -37.72 26.60 23.53
N PRO A 415 -38.73 27.26 22.91
CA PRO A 415 -40.13 26.92 23.14
C PRO A 415 -40.45 25.46 22.79
N ASP A 416 -39.99 24.99 21.63
CA ASP A 416 -40.20 23.62 21.16
C ASP A 416 -39.48 22.60 22.04
N ALA A 417 -38.26 22.92 22.49
CA ALA A 417 -37.52 22.10 23.45
C ALA A 417 -38.28 21.93 24.78
N TYR A 418 -38.93 22.99 25.27
CA TYR A 418 -39.73 22.95 26.50
C TYR A 418 -41.08 22.25 26.32
N HIS A 419 -41.70 22.34 25.14
CA HIS A 419 -42.84 21.51 24.78
C HIS A 419 -42.48 20.02 24.77
N LEU A 420 -41.36 19.65 24.11
CA LEU A 420 -40.85 18.28 24.09
C LEU A 420 -40.54 17.79 25.51
N LEU A 421 -39.91 18.62 26.35
CA LEU A 421 -39.62 18.29 27.75
C LEU A 421 -40.91 18.04 28.54
N ALA A 422 -41.91 18.91 28.39
CA ALA A 422 -43.18 18.74 29.06
C ALA A 422 -43.88 17.44 28.64
N ASP A 423 -43.93 17.16 27.34
CA ASP A 423 -44.57 15.93 26.86
C ASP A 423 -43.81 14.69 27.31
N THR A 424 -42.48 14.72 27.34
CA THR A 424 -41.65 13.62 27.86
C THR A 424 -41.90 13.38 29.36
N LEU A 425 -42.08 14.45 30.15
CA LEU A 425 -42.40 14.36 31.58
C LEU A 425 -43.83 13.85 31.84
N ALA A 426 -44.79 14.14 30.96
CA ALA A 426 -46.15 13.63 31.07
C ALA A 426 -46.21 12.10 30.91
N ASP A 427 -45.31 11.55 30.08
CA ASP A 427 -45.19 10.11 29.86
C ASP A 427 -44.53 9.37 31.05
N ILE A 428 -43.97 10.10 32.04
CA ILE A 428 -43.34 9.52 33.23
C ILE A 428 -44.32 9.54 34.42
N PRO A 429 -44.54 8.41 35.12
CA PRO A 429 -45.40 8.36 36.31
C PRO A 429 -44.96 9.38 37.39
N ASN A 430 -45.94 10.03 38.03
CA ASN A 430 -45.74 11.01 39.13
C ASN A 430 -45.02 12.32 38.76
N MET A 431 -44.85 12.64 37.47
CA MET A 431 -44.17 13.88 37.02
C MET A 431 -45.13 14.92 36.41
N GLN A 432 -46.45 14.75 36.55
CA GLN A 432 -47.47 15.63 35.95
C GLN A 432 -47.32 17.10 36.35
N ALA A 433 -47.12 17.37 37.65
CA ALA A 433 -46.94 18.74 38.15
C ALA A 433 -45.69 19.44 37.59
N GLN A 434 -44.67 18.68 37.21
CA GLN A 434 -43.46 19.21 36.56
C GLN A 434 -43.70 19.42 35.06
N SER A 435 -44.43 18.51 34.41
CA SER A 435 -44.88 18.67 33.03
C SER A 435 -45.67 19.96 32.83
N ASP A 436 -46.66 20.24 33.68
CA ASP A 436 -47.49 21.46 33.58
C ASP A 436 -46.67 22.74 33.74
N LYS A 437 -45.69 22.74 34.66
CA LYS A 437 -44.74 23.87 34.82
C LYS A 437 -43.89 24.07 33.56
N CYS A 438 -43.40 23.00 32.96
CA CYS A 438 -42.67 23.06 31.69
C CYS A 438 -43.55 23.58 30.54
N ARG A 439 -44.84 23.22 30.49
CA ARG A 439 -45.79 23.77 29.49
C ARG A 439 -46.00 25.27 29.66
N GLN A 440 -46.21 25.72 30.90
CA GLN A 440 -46.34 27.16 31.19
C GLN A 440 -45.07 27.93 30.79
N MET A 441 -43.89 27.35 31.06
CA MET A 441 -42.61 27.93 30.65
C MET A 441 -42.45 27.98 29.12
N ALA A 442 -42.87 26.94 28.40
CA ALA A 442 -42.86 26.92 26.93
C ALA A 442 -43.69 28.08 26.35
N VAL A 443 -44.89 28.32 26.89
CA VAL A 443 -45.76 29.44 26.47
C VAL A 443 -45.12 30.80 26.74
N GLN A 444 -44.48 30.97 27.90
CA GLN A 444 -43.78 32.21 28.23
C GLN A 444 -42.57 32.46 27.32
N LEU A 445 -41.79 31.41 27.02
CA LEU A 445 -40.65 31.48 26.12
C LEU A 445 -41.10 31.79 24.69
N LYS A 446 -42.21 31.20 24.24
CA LYS A 446 -42.81 31.50 22.93
C LYS A 446 -43.21 32.96 22.81
N ARG A 447 -43.96 33.49 23.80
CA ARG A 447 -44.35 34.90 23.82
C ARG A 447 -43.13 35.84 23.75
N LYS A 448 -42.09 35.56 24.52
CA LYS A 448 -40.83 36.34 24.48
C LYS A 448 -40.11 36.23 23.13
N ALA A 449 -40.12 35.06 22.51
CA ALA A 449 -39.53 34.85 21.19
C ALA A 449 -40.30 35.65 20.11
N ASP A 450 -41.63 35.61 20.14
CA ASP A 450 -42.50 36.35 19.23
C ASP A 450 -42.31 37.88 19.38
N GLU A 451 -42.26 38.38 20.62
CA GLU A 451 -41.98 39.80 20.93
C GLU A 451 -40.61 40.23 20.38
N ARG A 452 -39.57 39.40 20.55
CA ARG A 452 -38.23 39.67 20.05
C ARG A 452 -38.17 39.65 18.52
N GLN A 453 -38.85 38.71 17.88
CA GLN A 453 -38.90 38.62 16.44
C GLN A 453 -39.65 39.80 15.82
N ALA A 454 -40.76 40.23 16.42
CA ALA A 454 -41.46 41.45 16.03
C ALA A 454 -40.58 42.70 16.16
N ALA A 455 -39.81 42.82 17.25
CA ALA A 455 -38.88 43.93 17.43
C ALA A 455 -37.76 43.96 16.38
N LEU A 456 -37.21 42.79 16.00
CA LEU A 456 -36.19 42.68 14.95
C LEU A 456 -36.74 43.05 13.56
N VAL A 457 -37.97 42.63 13.24
CA VAL A 457 -38.64 43.00 11.97
C VAL A 457 -38.84 44.51 11.91
N LEU A 458 -39.31 45.13 12.99
CA LEU A 458 -39.47 46.58 13.08
C LEU A 458 -38.14 47.33 12.92
N GLN A 459 -37.06 46.84 13.52
CA GLN A 459 -35.72 47.42 13.34
C GLN A 459 -35.21 47.28 11.90
N ALA A 460 -35.42 46.13 11.25
CA ALA A 460 -35.04 45.91 9.86
C ALA A 460 -35.82 46.82 8.90
N GLU A 461 -37.11 47.04 9.16
CA GLU A 461 -37.94 47.99 8.40
C GLU A 461 -37.49 49.44 8.60
N GLN A 462 -37.15 49.83 9.83
CA GLN A 462 -36.62 51.17 10.12
C GLN A 462 -35.27 51.40 9.43
N LYS A 463 -34.38 50.41 9.44
CA LYS A 463 -33.09 50.47 8.72
C LYS A 463 -33.30 50.57 7.21
N ARG A 464 -34.22 49.78 6.64
CA ARG A 464 -34.57 49.83 5.21
C ARG A 464 -35.17 51.20 4.81
N LYS A 465 -35.97 51.82 5.67
CA LYS A 465 -36.50 53.19 5.48
C LYS A 465 -35.40 54.26 5.57
N ALA A 466 -34.45 54.10 6.48
CA ALA A 466 -33.30 55.00 6.60
C ALA A 466 -32.37 54.91 5.37
N ASP A 467 -32.07 53.70 4.90
CA ASP A 467 -31.24 53.46 3.71
C ASP A 467 -31.91 54.01 2.43
N ALA A 468 -33.25 53.90 2.32
CA ALA A 468 -34.03 54.50 1.23
C ALA A 468 -34.03 56.05 1.27
N GLN A 469 -33.92 56.66 2.46
CA GLN A 469 -33.80 58.13 2.60
C GLN A 469 -32.40 58.65 2.25
N VAL A 470 -31.35 57.83 2.39
CA VAL A 470 -29.97 58.22 2.02
C VAL A 470 -29.77 58.24 0.50
N GLN A 471 -30.50 57.44 -0.29
CA GLN A 471 -30.39 57.43 -1.76
C GLN A 471 -31.06 58.63 -2.47
N HIS A 472 -31.82 59.48 -1.77
CA HIS A 472 -32.52 60.63 -2.37
C HIS A 472 -31.88 62.01 -2.11
N LYS A 473 -30.63 62.07 -1.62
CA LYS A 473 -29.91 63.35 -1.42
C LYS A 473 -28.89 63.59 -2.54
N PRO A 474 -28.94 64.71 -3.29
CA PRO A 474 -27.99 64.97 -4.37
C PRO A 474 -26.59 65.21 -3.79
N THR A 475 -25.61 64.46 -4.28
CA THR A 475 -24.23 64.49 -3.81
C THR A 475 -23.48 65.69 -4.37
N GLY A 476 -23.27 66.70 -3.50
CA GLY A 476 -22.28 67.76 -3.70
C GLY A 476 -20.93 67.38 -3.09
N VAL A 477 -19.93 67.35 -3.97
CA VAL A 477 -18.48 67.67 -3.80
C VAL A 477 -17.67 66.97 -2.71
N LYS A 478 -16.59 66.33 -3.20
CA LYS A 478 -15.45 65.70 -2.51
C LYS A 478 -14.76 66.62 -1.49
N ALA A 479 -14.31 66.04 -0.38
CA ALA A 479 -13.08 66.46 0.28
C ALA A 479 -12.28 65.24 0.78
N MET A 480 -11.00 65.28 0.43
CA MET A 480 -9.93 64.33 0.62
C MET A 480 -9.28 64.52 1.99
N ARG A 481 -8.95 63.45 2.73
CA ARG A 481 -7.60 63.22 3.32
C ARG A 481 -7.51 62.08 4.35
N LYS A 482 -6.37 61.37 4.21
CA LYS A 482 -5.43 60.80 5.18
C LYS A 482 -5.89 59.62 6.05
N GLY A 483 -5.12 58.53 5.95
CA GLY A 483 -5.35 57.25 6.63
C GLY A 483 -4.92 57.21 8.11
N PRO A 484 -5.10 56.07 8.80
CA PRO A 484 -4.79 55.92 10.22
C PRO A 484 -3.62 54.95 10.50
N PRO A 485 -2.92 55.12 11.64
CA PRO A 485 -2.94 54.11 12.72
C PRO A 485 -2.95 54.75 14.14
N PRO A 486 -2.84 54.03 15.29
CA PRO A 486 -3.28 52.67 15.70
C PRO A 486 -4.09 52.63 17.05
N GLY A 487 -4.63 51.45 17.42
CA GLY A 487 -5.09 51.03 18.79
C GLY A 487 -6.53 51.42 19.19
N THR A 488 -7.37 50.68 19.93
CA THR A 488 -7.16 49.57 20.89
C THR A 488 -8.50 48.87 21.25
N THR A 489 -8.49 47.53 21.41
CA THR A 489 -9.35 46.60 22.23
C THR A 489 -10.88 46.48 21.97
N LEU A 490 -11.49 45.28 21.88
CA LEU A 490 -11.55 44.20 22.90
C LEU A 490 -12.02 42.83 22.33
N SER A 491 -11.51 41.76 22.95
CA SER A 491 -12.04 40.38 23.13
C SER A 491 -12.06 39.34 21.98
N GLY A 492 -11.35 38.22 22.24
CA GLY A 492 -11.63 36.90 21.67
C GLY A 492 -10.37 36.02 21.58
N LEU A 493 -10.34 34.88 22.27
CA LEU A 493 -9.22 33.94 22.41
C LEU A 493 -8.40 33.69 21.13
N THR A 494 -7.08 33.84 21.26
CA THR A 494 -6.05 33.47 20.28
C THR A 494 -5.61 32.02 20.46
N LEU A 495 -5.80 31.21 19.43
CA LEU A 495 -4.98 30.03 19.14
C LEU A 495 -4.38 30.31 17.75
N GLU A 496 -3.09 30.62 17.72
CA GLU A 496 -2.35 31.06 16.54
C GLU A 496 -2.39 29.99 15.45
N LEU A 497 -3.05 30.30 14.33
CA LEU A 497 -2.84 29.64 13.05
C LEU A 497 -1.87 30.49 12.25
N VAL A 498 -0.77 29.87 11.85
CA VAL A 498 0.27 30.40 10.96
C VAL A 498 -0.38 31.06 9.72
N PRO A 499 -0.06 32.32 9.38
CA PRO A 499 -0.68 33.00 8.26
C PRO A 499 -0.20 32.41 6.92
N ILE A 500 -1.16 31.94 6.13
CA ILE A 500 -0.98 31.61 4.71
C ILE A 500 -0.98 32.95 3.94
N GLU A 501 0.12 33.25 3.24
CA GLU A 501 0.21 34.41 2.36
C GLU A 501 -0.80 34.29 1.19
N PRO A 502 -1.47 35.38 0.79
CA PRO A 502 -2.35 35.37 -0.38
C PRO A 502 -1.52 35.31 -1.66
N VAL A 503 -1.71 34.24 -2.45
CA VAL A 503 -1.22 34.11 -3.82
C VAL A 503 -1.79 35.27 -4.65
N VAL A 504 -0.91 36.17 -5.07
CA VAL A 504 -1.18 37.21 -6.06
C VAL A 504 -1.38 36.53 -7.41
N ALA A 505 -2.59 36.64 -7.96
CA ALA A 505 -2.85 36.33 -9.36
C ALA A 505 -2.07 37.31 -10.25
N LYS A 506 -0.98 36.83 -10.87
CA LYS A 506 -0.30 37.54 -11.94
C LYS A 506 -1.06 37.28 -13.24
N ALA A 507 -1.64 38.33 -13.80
CA ALA A 507 -2.08 38.37 -15.18
C ALA A 507 -0.83 38.37 -16.08
N GLU A 508 -0.68 37.34 -16.92
CA GLU A 508 0.27 37.36 -18.03
C GLU A 508 -0.48 37.65 -19.33
N THR A 509 -0.36 38.90 -19.77
CA THR A 509 -0.47 39.30 -21.17
C THR A 509 0.83 38.89 -21.88
N GLY A 510 0.72 38.19 -23.01
CA GLY A 510 1.88 37.75 -23.80
C GLY A 510 2.58 38.87 -24.57
N SER A 511 3.85 38.62 -24.90
CA SER A 511 4.54 39.13 -26.10
C SER A 511 5.85 38.36 -26.31
N ALA A 512 6.16 38.12 -27.58
CA ALA A 512 7.30 37.41 -28.15
C ALA A 512 8.68 38.04 -27.84
N GLU A 513 9.75 37.24 -27.91
CA GLU A 513 10.89 37.38 -28.84
C GLU A 513 12.11 36.53 -28.41
N ALA A 514 12.79 35.99 -29.44
CA ALA A 514 14.10 35.30 -29.49
C ALA A 514 14.20 33.85 -28.99
#